data_AF-A0A8J6SC28-F1
#
_entry.id   AF-A0A8J6SC28-F1
#
_cell.length_a   1.000
_cell.length_b   1.000
_cell.length_c   1.000
_cell.angle_alpha   90.00
_cell.angle_beta   90.00
_cell.angle_gamma   90.00
#
_symmetry.space_group_name_H-M   'P 1'
#
loop_
_entity.id
_entity.type
_entity.pdbx_description
1 polymer ?
#
loop_
_entity_poly.entity_id
_entity_poly.type
_entity_poly.pdbx_seq_one_letter_code
_entity_poly.pdbx_strand_id
1 'polypeptide(L)'
;MSNGFYIAPESIEAHQYSVKRPSGAYLYNKFTSKEAIFEPSQRTQKVKVLHLSHDDDPRNIEGRLGIERRNQLTQLRTKLREMKIRLMDAQSLLE
;
A
#
# COMPACT_ATOMS: atom_id res chain seq x y z
N MET A 1 -0.32 -18.74 8.14
CA MET A 1 -0.35 -18.51 6.69
C MET A 1 -1.27 -17.32 6.46
N SER A 2 -0.79 -16.21 5.91
CA SER A 2 -1.67 -15.08 5.56
C SER A 2 -2.66 -15.55 4.49
N ASN A 3 -3.91 -15.09 4.54
CA ASN A 3 -5.03 -15.52 3.67
C ASN A 3 -4.86 -15.16 2.18
N GLY A 4 -3.66 -15.22 1.60
CA GLY A 4 -3.41 -14.99 0.17
C GLY A 4 -3.60 -13.55 -0.32
N PHE A 5 -4.07 -12.62 0.52
CA PHE A 5 -4.32 -11.23 0.15
C PHE A 5 -3.03 -10.40 0.11
N TYR A 6 -2.92 -9.53 -0.88
CA TYR A 6 -1.81 -8.60 -1.00
C TYR A 6 -1.89 -7.52 0.10
N ILE A 7 -0.75 -7.21 0.73
CA ILE A 7 -0.58 -6.08 1.65
C ILE A 7 0.55 -5.23 1.07
N ALA A 8 0.26 -3.96 0.80
CA ALA A 8 1.25 -3.08 0.22
C ALA A 8 2.39 -2.78 1.22
N PRO A 9 3.66 -2.76 0.78
CA PRO A 9 4.75 -2.19 1.57
C PRO A 9 4.50 -0.73 2.02
N GLU A 10 5.12 -0.32 3.13
CA GLU A 10 4.99 1.04 3.70
C GLU A 10 5.43 2.16 2.75
N SER A 11 6.41 1.89 1.88
CA SER A 11 6.95 2.87 0.94
C SER A 11 6.10 3.09 -0.32
N ILE A 12 5.00 2.34 -0.51
CA ILE A 12 4.16 2.44 -1.70
C ILE A 12 3.10 3.53 -1.56
N GLU A 13 2.99 4.32 -2.62
CA GLU A 13 1.92 5.30 -2.83
C GLU A 13 1.15 5.00 -4.12
N ALA A 14 -0.15 5.30 -4.11
CA ALA A 14 -1.03 5.17 -5.27
C ALA A 14 -1.29 6.55 -5.88
N HIS A 15 -1.10 6.67 -7.19
CA HIS A 15 -1.36 7.91 -7.92
C HIS A 15 -2.16 7.66 -9.18
N GLN A 16 -2.97 8.65 -9.53
CA GLN A 16 -3.58 8.75 -10.84
C GLN A 16 -2.77 9.73 -11.69
N TYR A 17 -2.67 9.48 -12.99
CA TYR A 17 -2.03 10.37 -13.95
C TYR A 17 -2.84 10.41 -15.25
N SER A 18 -2.85 11.60 -15.86
CA SER A 18 -3.53 11.83 -17.13
C SER A 18 -2.56 11.65 -18.29
N VAL A 19 -3.03 10.99 -19.34
CA VAL A 19 -2.30 10.76 -20.57
C VAL A 19 -3.11 11.37 -21.72
N LYS A 20 -2.52 12.35 -22.39
CA LYS A 20 -3.10 12.96 -23.59
C LYS A 20 -2.83 12.09 -24.82
N ARG A 21 -3.85 11.90 -25.64
CA ARG A 21 -3.85 11.22 -26.93
C ARG A 21 -4.61 12.10 -27.95
N PRO A 22 -4.43 11.90 -29.26
CA PRO A 22 -5.19 12.63 -30.27
C PRO A 22 -6.71 12.53 -30.08
N SER A 23 -7.20 11.40 -29.54
CA SER A 23 -8.61 11.13 -29.27
C SER A 23 -9.14 11.69 -27.94
N GLY A 24 -8.29 12.24 -27.07
CA GLY A 24 -8.70 12.77 -25.77
C GLY A 24 -7.68 12.56 -24.64
N ALA A 25 -8.10 12.87 -23.41
CA ALA A 25 -7.30 12.65 -22.21
C ALA A 25 -7.84 11.44 -21.42
N TYR A 26 -6.94 10.56 -21.00
CA TYR A 26 -7.27 9.31 -20.32
C TYR A 26 -6.58 9.25 -18.97
N LEU A 27 -7.30 8.80 -17.94
CA LEU A 27 -6.77 8.63 -16.60
C LEU A 27 -6.30 7.20 -16.39
N TYR A 28 -5.13 7.06 -15.79
CA TYR A 28 -4.51 5.80 -15.45
C TYR A 28 -3.96 5.84 -14.02
N ASN A 29 -3.86 4.68 -13.39
CA ASN A 29 -3.34 4.47 -12.06
C ASN A 29 -1.93 3.88 -12.11
N LYS A 30 -1.13 4.21 -11.10
CA LYS A 30 0.19 3.63 -10.89
C LYS A 30 0.52 3.58 -9.41
N PHE A 31 1.35 2.62 -9.05
CA PHE A 31 2.11 2.64 -7.81
C PHE A 31 3.48 3.25 -8.03
N THR A 32 3.91 3.98 -7.02
CA THR A 32 5.25 4.53 -6.91
C THR A 32 5.84 4.08 -5.57
N SER A 33 7.16 3.98 -5.53
CA SER A 33 7.92 3.76 -4.31
C SER A 33 9.19 4.59 -4.37
N LYS A 34 9.70 5.00 -3.19
CA LYS A 34 11.00 5.70 -3.09
C LYS A 34 12.16 4.84 -3.59
N GLU A 35 12.08 3.55 -3.31
CA GLU A 35 13.07 2.53 -3.68
C GLU A 35 12.56 1.60 -4.79
N ALA A 36 13.49 0.99 -5.52
CA ALA A 36 13.18 0.06 -6.59
C ALA A 36 12.80 -1.30 -6.02
N ILE A 37 11.52 -1.49 -5.74
CA ILE A 37 10.98 -2.68 -5.05
C ILE A 37 10.12 -3.57 -5.94
N PHE A 38 9.62 -3.06 -7.06
CA PHE A 38 8.75 -3.84 -7.95
C PHE A 38 9.57 -4.72 -8.87
N GLU A 39 9.20 -5.99 -9.00
CA GLU A 39 9.84 -6.97 -9.88
C GLU A 39 9.01 -7.14 -11.16
N PRO A 40 9.31 -6.40 -12.24
CA PRO A 40 8.55 -6.50 -13.48
C PRO A 40 8.86 -7.82 -14.19
N SER A 41 7.85 -8.47 -14.74
CA SER A 41 8.01 -9.75 -15.47
C SER A 41 8.92 -9.65 -16.70
N GLN A 42 9.07 -8.46 -17.28
CA GLN A 42 9.80 -8.23 -18.53
C GLN A 42 11.19 -7.60 -18.35
N ARG A 43 11.62 -7.30 -17.11
CA ARG A 43 12.95 -6.72 -16.87
C ARG A 43 13.65 -7.44 -15.73
N THR A 44 14.97 -7.56 -15.84
CA THR A 44 15.81 -8.15 -14.80
C THR A 44 16.00 -7.24 -13.58
N GLN A 45 15.82 -5.93 -13.76
CA GLN A 45 16.02 -4.95 -12.69
C GLN A 45 14.69 -4.53 -12.06
N LYS A 46 14.71 -4.35 -10.74
CA LYS A 46 13.57 -3.80 -10.00
C LYS A 46 13.29 -2.36 -10.44
N VAL A 47 12.02 -1.97 -10.40
CA VAL A 47 11.58 -0.63 -10.77
C VAL A 47 10.88 0.08 -9.62
N LYS A 48 10.83 1.41 -9.70
CA LYS A 48 10.15 2.27 -8.70
C LYS A 48 8.68 2.52 -9.01
N VAL A 49 8.22 2.18 -10.22
CA VAL A 49 6.87 2.48 -10.70
C VAL A 49 6.25 1.24 -11.32
N LEU A 50 5.02 0.93 -10.91
CA LEU A 50 4.20 -0.14 -11.48
C LEU A 50 2.89 0.46 -11.99
N HIS A 51 2.58 0.25 -13.28
CA HIS A 51 1.34 0.74 -13.87
C HIS A 51 0.18 -0.20 -13.53
N LEU A 52 -0.92 0.37 -13.06
CA LEU A 52 -2.11 -0.37 -12.63
C LEU A 52 -3.31 -0.18 -13.57
N SER A 53 -3.10 0.44 -14.73
CA SER A 53 -4.14 0.64 -15.74
C SER A 53 -5.29 1.52 -15.23
N HIS A 54 -6.55 1.18 -15.48
CA HIS A 54 -7.73 2.00 -15.16
C HIS A 54 -8.28 1.70 -13.75
N ASP A 55 -9.39 2.34 -13.38
CA ASP A 55 -9.96 2.22 -12.03
C ASP A 55 -10.59 0.83 -11.78
N ASP A 56 -11.13 0.22 -12.82
CA ASP A 56 -11.80 -1.09 -12.82
C ASP A 56 -10.85 -2.28 -13.07
N ASP A 57 -9.57 -2.01 -13.33
CA ASP A 57 -8.59 -3.07 -13.52
C ASP A 57 -8.38 -3.85 -12.20
N PRO A 58 -8.43 -5.20 -12.21
CA PRO A 58 -8.25 -6.03 -11.01
C PRO A 58 -6.94 -5.73 -10.25
N ARG A 59 -5.88 -5.33 -10.96
CA ARG A 59 -4.59 -4.98 -10.36
C ARG A 59 -4.67 -3.68 -9.57
N ASN A 60 -5.41 -2.69 -10.09
CA ASN A 60 -5.65 -1.44 -9.36
C ASN A 60 -6.51 -1.68 -8.12
N ILE A 61 -7.58 -2.48 -8.26
CA ILE A 61 -8.49 -2.81 -7.16
C ILE A 61 -7.72 -3.51 -6.02
N GLU A 62 -7.06 -4.63 -6.31
CA GLU A 62 -6.34 -5.39 -5.28
C GLU A 62 -5.14 -4.61 -4.72
N GLY A 63 -4.48 -3.80 -5.56
CA GLY A 63 -3.44 -2.89 -5.10
C GLY A 63 -3.95 -1.92 -4.04
N ARG A 64 -5.06 -1.22 -4.33
CA ARG A 64 -5.63 -0.22 -3.41
C ARG A 64 -6.14 -0.88 -2.12
N LEU A 65 -6.77 -2.05 -2.22
CA LEU A 65 -7.13 -2.85 -1.06
C LEU A 65 -5.89 -3.23 -0.24
N GLY A 66 -4.77 -3.58 -0.88
CA GLY A 66 -3.52 -3.86 -0.18
C GLY A 66 -2.97 -2.66 0.59
N ILE A 67 -3.11 -1.43 0.07
CA ILE A 67 -2.77 -0.19 0.79
C ILE A 67 -3.70 0.03 1.98
N GLU A 68 -5.01 -0.21 1.81
CA GLU A 68 -5.97 -0.08 2.90
C GLU A 68 -5.67 -1.06 4.03
N ARG A 69 -5.45 -2.35 3.70
CA ARG A 69 -5.06 -3.38 4.67
C ARG A 69 -3.79 -2.99 5.42
N ARG A 70 -2.77 -2.48 4.70
CA ARG A 70 -1.55 -1.95 5.33
C ARG A 70 -1.89 -0.85 6.34
N ASN A 71 -2.68 0.14 5.95
CA ASN A 71 -3.04 1.26 6.82
C ASN A 71 -3.80 0.80 8.07
N GLN A 72 -4.74 -0.16 7.91
CA GLN A 72 -5.46 -0.78 9.02
C GLN A 72 -4.51 -1.49 9.98
N LEU A 73 -3.56 -2.27 9.47
CA LEU A 73 -2.55 -2.96 10.27
C LEU A 73 -1.64 -1.98 11.00
N THR A 74 -1.21 -0.91 10.34
CA THR A 74 -0.41 0.15 10.98
C THR A 74 -1.19 0.80 12.11
N GLN A 75 -2.48 1.12 11.91
CA GLN A 75 -3.31 1.69 12.95
C GLN A 75 -3.50 0.72 14.13
N LEU A 76 -3.74 -0.56 13.85
CA LEU A 76 -3.88 -1.58 14.89
C LEU A 76 -2.58 -1.73 15.70
N ARG A 77 -1.43 -1.75 15.03
CA ARG A 77 -0.11 -1.79 15.67
C ARG A 77 0.08 -0.61 16.62
N THR A 78 -0.28 0.60 16.20
CA THR A 78 -0.22 1.80 17.05
C THR A 78 -1.13 1.66 18.26
N LYS A 79 -2.40 1.27 18.08
CA LYS A 79 -3.36 1.06 19.18
C LYS A 79 -2.85 0.02 20.19
N LEU A 80 -2.32 -1.11 19.71
CA LEU A 80 -1.77 -2.16 20.57
C LEU A 80 -0.58 -1.65 21.39
N ARG A 81 0.28 -0.81 20.79
CA ARG A 81 1.40 -0.18 21.50
C ARG A 81 0.90 0.75 22.60
N GLU A 82 -0.08 1.59 22.32
CA GLU A 82 -0.67 2.49 23.31
C GLU A 82 -1.35 1.72 24.45
N MET A 83 -2.11 0.67 24.13
CA MET A 83 -2.73 -0.21 25.12
C MET A 83 -1.69 -0.86 26.04
N LYS A 84 -0.58 -1.34 25.47
CA LYS A 84 0.51 -1.92 26.25
C LYS A 84 1.10 -0.91 27.25
N ILE A 85 1.31 0.33 26.81
CA ILE A 85 1.83 1.40 27.69
C ILE A 85 0.85 1.65 28.85
N ARG A 86 -0.44 1.84 28.54
CA ARG A 86 -1.47 2.08 29.56
C ARG A 86 -1.61 0.92 30.55
N LEU A 87 -1.45 -0.32 30.07
CA LEU A 87 -1.49 -1.51 30.94
C LEU A 87 -0.31 -1.49 31.93
N MET A 88 0.89 -1.13 31.48
CA MET A 88 2.07 -1.01 32.33
C MET A 88 1.89 0.09 33.38
N ASP A 89 1.36 1.25 32.97
CA ASP A 89 1.07 2.35 33.90
C ASP A 89 0.06 1.91 34.96
N ALA A 90 -1.04 1.25 34.56
CA ALA A 90 -2.05 0.73 35.49
C ALA A 90 -1.46 -0.31 36.45
N GLN A 91 -0.57 -1.19 35.97
CA GLN A 91 0.09 -2.17 36.82
C GLN A 91 0.98 -1.50 37.87
N SER A 92 1.73 -0.45 37.51
CA SER A 92 2.57 0.30 38.46
C SER A 92 1.80 1.05 39.55
N LEU A 93 0.50 1.29 39.37
CA LEU A 93 -0.37 1.90 40.39
C LEU A 93 -0.98 0.88 41.35
N LEU A 94 -0.95 -0.41 40.99
CA LEU A 94 -1.49 -1.50 41.78
C LEU A 94 -0.41 -2.20 42.63
N GLU A 95 0.87 -1.98 42.32
CA GLU A 95 2.05 -2.42 43.08
C GLU A 95 2.52 -1.31 44.04
#